data_AF-A0A4Z0KTN7-F1
#
_entry.id   AF-A0A4Z0KTN7-F1
#
_cell.length_a   1.000
_cell.length_b   1.000
_cell.length_c   1.000
_cell.angle_alpha   90.00
_cell.angle_beta   90.00
_cell.angle_gamma   90.00
#
_symmetry.space_group_name_H-M   'P 1'
#
loop_
_entity.id
_entity.type
_entity.pdbx_description
1 polymer ?
#
loop_
_entity_poly.entity_id
_entity_poly.type
_entity_poly.pdbx_seq_one_letter_code
_entity_poly.pdbx_strand_id
1 'polypeptide(L)' 'EAISTARRLMEEEGILAGISSGAAVAAALKLQEDESFTNMNIVVILPSSGERYLSTALFADLFTEKELQQ' A
#
# COMPACT_ATOMS: atom_id res chain seq x y z
N GLU A 1 -8.25 -4.81 0.68
CA GLU A 1 -7.70 -4.16 -0.54
C GLU A 1 -6.65 -3.10 -0.19
N ALA A 2 -7.01 -1.97 0.43
CA ALA A 2 -6.05 -0.89 0.70
C ALA A 2 -4.81 -1.30 1.53
N ILE A 3 -5.03 -1.91 2.71
CA ILE A 3 -3.93 -2.36 3.61
C ILE A 3 -3.03 -3.38 2.92
N SER A 4 -3.62 -4.41 2.29
CA SER A 4 -2.86 -5.45 1.59
C SER A 4 -2.03 -4.88 0.45
N THR A 5 -2.56 -3.94 -0.33
CA THR A 5 -1.80 -3.30 -1.42
C THR A 5 -0.71 -2.37 -0.89
N ALA A 6 -0.95 -1.66 0.21
CA ALA A 6 0.09 -0.86 0.88
C ALA A 6 1.26 -1.73 1.35
N ARG A 7 0.98 -2.95 1.85
CA ARG A 7 2.04 -3.91 2.20
C ARG A 7 2.81 -4.42 1.00
N ARG A 8 2.11 -4.80 -0.08
CA ARG A 8 2.76 -5.18 -1.34
C ARG A 8 3.68 -4.09 -1.87
N LEU A 9 3.29 -2.81 -1.80
CA LEU A 9 4.18 -1.69 -2.15
C LEU A 9 5.47 -1.68 -1.33
N MET A 10 5.41 -2.02 -0.04
CA MET A 10 6.59 -2.07 0.82
C MET A 10 7.46 -3.31 0.54
N GLU A 11 6.83 -4.46 0.35
CA GLU A 11 7.50 -5.76 0.21
C GLU A 11 8.05 -6.01 -1.20
N GLU A 12 7.31 -5.62 -2.23
CA GLU A 12 7.62 -5.91 -3.64
C GLU A 12 8.38 -4.75 -4.30
N GLU A 13 8.06 -3.50 -3.95
CA GLU A 13 8.61 -2.31 -4.60
C GLU A 13 9.57 -1.49 -3.70
N GLY A 14 9.66 -1.82 -2.40
CA GLY A 14 10.50 -1.09 -1.45
C GLY A 14 10.02 0.33 -1.16
N ILE A 15 8.75 0.64 -1.40
CA ILE A 15 8.16 1.97 -1.18
C ILE A 15 7.38 1.98 0.14
N LEU A 16 7.90 2.66 1.15
CA LEU A 16 7.17 2.90 2.41
C LEU A 16 5.89 3.70 2.15
N ALA A 17 4.73 3.06 2.32
CA ALA A 17 3.44 3.61 1.90
C ALA A 17 2.38 3.50 3.01
N GLY A 18 1.58 4.57 3.18
CA GLY A 18 0.41 4.57 4.05
C GLY A 18 -0.80 3.87 3.44
N ILE A 19 -1.88 3.74 4.23
CA ILE A 19 -3.11 3.03 3.83
C ILE A 19 -3.77 3.67 2.59
N SER A 20 -3.81 5.01 2.50
CA SER A 20 -4.41 5.71 1.36
C SER A 20 -3.62 5.53 0.06
N SER A 21 -2.29 5.42 0.14
CA SER A 21 -1.43 5.05 -0.98
C SER A 21 -1.80 3.67 -1.53
N GLY A 22 -1.99 2.69 -0.64
CA GLY A 22 -2.45 1.35 -1.02
C GLY A 22 -3.84 1.35 -1.66
N ALA A 23 -4.76 2.19 -1.16
CA ALA A 23 -6.08 2.35 -1.77
C ALA A 23 -6.00 2.92 -3.20
N ALA A 24 -5.16 3.94 -3.42
CA ALA A 24 -4.99 4.57 -4.72
C ALA A 24 -4.38 3.60 -5.75
N VAL A 25 -3.38 2.82 -5.35
CA VAL A 25 -2.79 1.78 -6.22
C VAL A 25 -3.76 0.63 -6.46
N ALA A 26 -4.55 0.21 -5.46
CA ALA A 26 -5.57 -0.81 -5.65
C ALA A 26 -6.63 -0.38 -6.69
N ALA A 27 -7.02 0.90 -6.68
CA ALA A 27 -7.92 1.43 -7.71
C ALA A 27 -7.28 1.44 -9.10
N ALA A 28 -5.99 1.81 -9.21
CA ALA A 28 -5.27 1.78 -10.48
C ALA A 28 -5.15 0.36 -11.06
N LEU A 29 -4.90 -0.64 -10.21
CA LEU A 29 -4.86 -2.05 -10.63
C LEU A 29 -6.23 -2.53 -11.15
N LYS A 30 -7.33 -2.13 -10.51
CA LYS A 30 -8.68 -2.44 -10.98
C LYS A 30 -9.02 -1.80 -12.32
N LEU A 31 -8.56 -0.56 -12.58
CA LEU A 31 -8.77 0.08 -13.89
C LEU A 31 -8.09 -0.72 -15.01
N GLN A 32 -6.95 -1.35 -14.75
CA GLN A 32 -6.26 -2.19 -15.74
C GLN A 32 -6.97 -3.51 -16.05
N GLU A 33 -8.01 -3.89 -15.30
CA GLU A 33 -8.87 -5.03 -15.65
C GLU A 33 -9.79 -4.73 -16.85
N ASP A 34 -10.00 -3.44 -17.16
CA ASP A 34 -10.73 -2.99 -18.35
C ASP A 34 -9.77 -2.77 -19.52
N GLU A 35 -10.05 -3.43 -20.64
CA GLU A 35 -9.23 -3.38 -21.86
C GLU A 35 -9.00 -1.95 -22.36
N SER A 36 -9.93 -1.02 -22.11
CA SER A 36 -9.81 0.39 -22.49
C SER A 36 -8.66 1.13 -21.80
N PHE A 37 -8.18 0.64 -20.65
CA PHE A 37 -7.02 1.19 -19.94
C PHE A 37 -5.71 0.48 -20.31
N THR A 38 -5.76 -0.54 -21.17
CA THR A 38 -4.55 -1.24 -21.65
C THR A 38 -3.64 -0.25 -22.39
N ASN A 39 -2.34 -0.31 -22.08
CA ASN A 39 -1.30 0.58 -22.64
C ASN A 39 -1.50 2.08 -22.36
N MET A 40 -2.37 2.47 -21.43
CA MET A 40 -2.47 3.85 -20.96
C MET A 40 -1.47 4.15 -19.84
N ASN A 41 -1.05 5.41 -19.73
CA ASN A 41 -0.25 5.88 -18.60
C ASN A 41 -1.17 6.28 -17.44
N ILE A 42 -1.05 5.58 -16.30
CA ILE A 42 -1.78 5.90 -15.07
C ILE A 42 -0.81 6.52 -14.06
N VAL A 43 -1.09 7.74 -13.61
CA VAL A 43 -0.33 8.42 -12.55
C VAL A 43 -1.10 8.33 -11.24
N VAL A 44 -0.44 7.85 -10.19
CA VAL A 44 -1.04 7.64 -8.85
C VAL A 44 -0.27 8.45 -7.81
N ILE A 45 -1.01 9.13 -6.92
CA ILE A 45 -0.42 9.84 -5.79
C ILE A 45 -0.32 8.90 -4.58
N LEU A 46 0.87 8.85 -3.98
CA LEU A 46 1.13 8.17 -2.70
C LEU A 46 1.27 9.24 -1.60
N PRO A 47 0.23 9.53 -0.80
CA PRO A 47 0.20 10.75 0.01
C PRO A 47 1.17 10.75 1.20
N SER A 48 1.49 9.59 1.76
CA SER A 48 2.26 9.47 3.00
C SER A 48 3.09 8.18 3.09
N SER A 49 4.17 8.26 3.87
CA SER A 49 5.03 7.11 4.22
C SER A 49 4.35 6.20 5.24
N GLY A 50 4.59 4.89 5.12
CA GLY A 50 4.09 3.85 6.03
C GLY A 50 4.62 3.97 7.47
N GLU A 51 5.79 4.58 7.67
CA GLU A 51 6.40 4.77 9.01
C GLU A 51 5.47 5.54 9.98
N ARG A 52 4.66 6.47 9.47
CA ARG A 52 3.70 7.22 10.30
C ARG A 52 2.52 6.38 10.81
N TYR A 53 2.43 5.10 10.42
CA TYR A 53 1.29 4.24 10.65
C TYR A 53 1.63 2.96 11.43
N LEU A 54 2.84 2.84 12.00
CA LEU A 54 3.30 1.66 12.75
C LEU A 54 2.33 1.24 13.89
N SER A 55 1.60 2.19 14.49
CA SER A 55 0.63 1.93 15.56
C SER A 55 -0.81 1.70 15.09
N THR A 56 -1.03 1.54 13.78
CA THR A 56 -2.38 1.42 13.20
C THR A 56 -2.67 0.02 12.66
N ALA A 57 -3.88 -0.19 12.14
CA ALA A 57 -4.27 -1.43 11.46
C ALA A 57 -3.35 -1.82 10.29
N LEU A 58 -2.53 -0.90 9.75
CA LEU A 58 -1.58 -1.23 8.68
C LEU A 58 -0.53 -2.28 9.11
N PHE A 59 -0.19 -2.38 10.40
CA PHE A 59 0.82 -3.30 10.92
C PHE A 59 0.32 -4.23 12.04
N ALA A 60 -0.97 -4.17 12.39
CA ALA A 60 -1.54 -4.88 13.55
C ALA A 60 -1.37 -6.41 13.51
N ASP A 61 -1.35 -7.01 12.32
CA ASP A 61 -1.14 -8.45 12.09
C ASP A 61 0.28 -8.80 11.62
N LEU A 62 1.21 -7.85 11.63
CA LEU A 62 2.62 -8.07 11.32
C LEU A 62 3.51 -8.06 12.56
N PHE A 63 3.28 -7.15 13.51
CA PHE A 63 4.15 -7.02 14.67
C PHE A 63 3.91 -8.10 15.71
N THR A 64 5.01 -8.70 16.16
CA THR A 64 5.05 -9.65 17.26
C THR A 64 5.67 -9.00 18.50
N GLU A 65 5.80 -9.74 19.60
CA GLU A 65 6.49 -9.25 20.81
C GLU A 65 7.89 -8.69 20.51
N LYS A 66 8.58 -9.22 19.50
CA LYS A 66 9.92 -8.77 19.11
C LYS A 66 9.97 -7.31 18.65
N GLU A 67 8.93 -6.86 17.96
CA GLU A 67 8.86 -5.49 17.44
C GLU A 67 8.22 -4.52 18.46
N LEU A 68 7.49 -5.06 19.45
CA LEU A 68 6.73 -4.27 20.42
C LEU A 68 7.46 -4.02 21.75
N GLN A 69 8.48 -4.84 22.06
CA GLN A 69 9.29 -4.74 23.28
C GLN A 69 10.69 -4.17 22.98
N GLN A 70 11.30 -3.52 23.99
CA GLN A 70 12.59 -2.83 23.88
C GLN A 70 13.79 -3.72 24.21
#